data_AF-A0A718KQS9-F1
#
_entry.id   AF-A0A718KQS9-F1
#
_cell.length_a   1.000
_cell.length_b   1.000
_cell.length_c   1.000
_cell.angle_alpha   90.00
_cell.angle_beta   90.00
_cell.angle_gamma   90.00
#
_symmetry.space_group_name_H-M   'P 1'
#
loop_
_entity.id
_entity.type
_entity.pdbx_description
1 polymer ?
#
loop_
_entity_poly.entity_id
_entity_poly.type
_entity_poly.pdbx_seq_one_letter_code
_entity_poly.pdbx_strand_id
1 'polypeptide(L)'
;MSKVKQADIDRLIDLVGGRDNIATVSHCITRLRFVLHQPANARPKEIEQLPMVKGCFTNAGQFQVVIGTEVGDYYNALLETTGKAYADKEQAKKAARQNMKWHEQLISHFAEIFFPLLPALISGGLILGFRNVIGDVPMSHGQTLAQMHPALKTLYDFLWLIGEAIFFYLPVGICWSAVKKMGGTPILGIVLGVTLVSPQLMNAYLLGQQTPDVWNFGVFSIEKIGYQAQVIPALLAGLALGFIETRLKRIVPDYLYLVVVPVCSLILAVFLAHAFIGPFGRMIGDGVAFAVRYLMTGSFAPIGAALFGFLYAPLVITGVHQTTLAIDMQMVQSMGGTPVWPLIALSNIAQASAVVGIIISSRKHNEREISVPAAISAYLGVAEPAMYSINIKYRFPMLCAMIGSGLAGLLCGLNGVMANGIGVGGLPGILSIQPTYWQVFAMAMVIAIVIPVILTTFIYQRKHRQGTLQIV
;
A
#
# COMPACT_ATOMS: atom_id res chain seq x y z
N MET A 1 36.80 7.72 -15.47
CA MET A 1 36.24 7.15 -16.71
C MET A 1 34.80 6.78 -16.45
N SER A 2 33.86 7.39 -17.18
CA SER A 2 32.43 7.08 -17.04
C SER A 2 32.21 5.57 -17.18
N LYS A 3 31.55 4.93 -16.20
CA LYS A 3 31.15 3.52 -16.27
C LYS A 3 30.07 3.28 -17.35
N VAL A 4 29.46 4.35 -17.86
CA VAL A 4 28.38 4.30 -18.84
C VAL A 4 28.99 4.27 -20.25
N LYS A 5 28.79 3.15 -20.97
CA LYS A 5 29.16 3.05 -22.38
C LYS A 5 28.05 3.63 -23.24
N GLN A 6 28.36 4.63 -24.06
CA GLN A 6 27.40 5.27 -24.96
C GLN A 6 26.69 4.25 -25.88
N ALA A 7 27.43 3.26 -26.39
CA ALA A 7 26.88 2.20 -27.23
C ALA A 7 25.74 1.41 -26.56
N ASP A 8 25.78 1.24 -25.23
CA ASP A 8 24.74 0.53 -24.49
C ASP A 8 23.46 1.39 -24.37
N ILE A 9 23.61 2.73 -24.27
CA ILE A 9 22.49 3.69 -24.27
C ILE A 9 21.81 3.70 -25.65
N ASP A 10 22.59 3.78 -26.72
CA ASP A 10 22.06 3.81 -28.09
C ASP A 10 21.30 2.51 -28.40
N ARG A 11 21.89 1.36 -28.04
CA ARG A 11 21.25 0.05 -28.17
C ARG A 11 19.95 -0.02 -27.35
N LEU A 12 19.94 0.52 -26.13
CA LEU A 12 18.74 0.57 -25.30
C LEU A 12 17.63 1.39 -25.96
N ILE A 13 17.95 2.56 -26.53
CA ILE A 13 17.00 3.43 -27.24
C ILE A 13 16.38 2.69 -28.44
N ASP A 14 17.20 2.01 -29.23
CA ASP A 14 16.72 1.22 -30.37
C ASP A 14 15.78 0.10 -29.92
N LEU A 15 16.17 -0.62 -28.87
CA LEU A 15 15.41 -1.76 -28.36
C LEU A 15 14.11 -1.36 -27.65
N VAL A 16 13.96 -0.13 -27.16
CA VAL A 16 12.67 0.39 -26.69
C VAL A 16 11.78 0.92 -27.82
N GLY A 17 12.21 0.81 -29.08
CA GLY A 17 11.45 1.22 -30.26
C GLY A 17 11.85 2.59 -30.82
N GLY A 18 13.01 3.12 -30.43
CA GLY A 18 13.57 4.37 -30.93
C GLY A 18 13.20 5.60 -30.08
N ARG A 19 13.88 6.72 -30.38
CA ARG A 19 13.73 7.99 -29.63
C ARG A 19 12.29 8.51 -29.65
N ASP A 20 11.63 8.39 -30.80
CA ASP A 20 10.25 8.86 -30.98
C ASP A 20 9.24 8.04 -30.20
N ASN A 21 9.56 6.79 -29.87
CA ASN A 21 8.68 5.96 -29.05
C ASN A 21 8.69 6.34 -27.57
N ILE A 22 9.72 7.07 -27.09
CA ILE A 22 9.88 7.41 -25.67
C ILE A 22 9.04 8.65 -25.33
N ALA A 23 7.80 8.52 -24.87
CA ALA A 23 7.00 9.69 -24.47
C ALA A 23 7.67 10.48 -23.33
N THR A 24 8.08 9.77 -22.27
CA THR A 24 8.84 10.34 -21.15
C THR A 24 9.74 9.27 -20.55
N VAL A 25 10.83 9.70 -19.91
CA VAL A 25 11.69 8.83 -19.11
C VAL A 25 11.90 9.47 -17.74
N SER A 26 11.87 8.65 -16.69
CA SER A 26 12.20 9.05 -15.32
C SER A 26 13.00 7.94 -14.65
N HIS A 27 13.50 8.17 -13.44
CA HIS A 27 14.17 7.12 -12.69
C HIS A 27 13.77 7.14 -11.20
N CYS A 28 13.89 5.97 -10.57
CA CYS A 28 13.93 5.85 -9.12
C CYS A 28 15.36 5.50 -8.68
N ILE A 29 15.53 4.93 -7.49
CA ILE A 29 16.86 4.59 -6.94
C ILE A 29 17.55 3.49 -7.75
N THR A 30 16.80 2.62 -8.44
CA THR A 30 17.36 1.43 -9.12
C THR A 30 16.89 1.18 -10.57
N ARG A 31 15.97 1.98 -11.11
CA ARG A 31 15.29 1.67 -12.39
C ARG A 31 15.07 2.90 -13.24
N LEU A 32 15.27 2.75 -14.55
CA LEU A 32 14.73 3.66 -15.56
C LEU A 32 13.27 3.29 -15.81
N ARG A 33 12.42 4.29 -15.96
CA ARG A 33 10.98 4.15 -16.16
C ARG A 33 10.59 4.89 -17.43
N PHE A 34 10.39 4.13 -18.49
CA PHE A 34 9.96 4.63 -19.78
C PHE A 34 8.44 4.61 -19.85
N VAL A 35 7.87 5.74 -20.26
CA VAL A 35 6.54 5.75 -20.85
C VAL A 35 6.73 5.72 -22.35
N LEU A 36 6.20 4.69 -22.99
CA LEU A 36 6.33 4.51 -24.44
C LEU A 36 5.00 4.85 -25.13
N HIS A 37 5.06 5.50 -26.30
CA HIS A 37 3.88 5.74 -27.13
C HIS A 37 3.28 4.42 -27.65
N GLN A 38 4.16 3.48 -28.00
CA GLN A 38 3.84 2.13 -28.44
C GLN A 38 4.66 1.13 -27.62
N PRO A 39 4.14 0.68 -26.45
CA PRO A 39 4.83 -0.29 -25.60
C PRO A 39 5.17 -1.62 -26.29
N ALA A 40 4.41 -2.00 -27.31
CA ALA A 40 4.62 -3.23 -28.09
C ALA A 40 5.93 -3.25 -28.89
N ASN A 41 6.52 -2.08 -29.17
CA ASN A 41 7.78 -1.98 -29.93
C ASN A 41 9.02 -2.25 -29.07
N ALA A 42 8.86 -2.29 -27.74
CA ALA A 42 9.96 -2.63 -26.84
C ALA A 42 10.30 -4.13 -26.94
N ARG A 43 11.60 -4.44 -26.93
CA ARG A 43 12.15 -5.80 -27.05
C ARG A 43 12.77 -6.27 -25.73
N PRO A 44 11.96 -6.62 -24.71
CA PRO A 44 12.44 -6.92 -23.36
C PRO A 44 13.52 -8.01 -23.31
N LYS A 45 13.37 -9.08 -24.10
CA LYS A 45 14.35 -10.18 -24.13
C LYS A 45 15.74 -9.77 -24.64
N GLU A 46 15.80 -8.82 -25.56
CA GLU A 46 17.05 -8.28 -26.08
C GLU A 46 17.64 -7.23 -25.11
N ILE A 47 16.77 -6.44 -24.47
CA ILE A 47 17.17 -5.45 -23.45
C ILE A 47 17.82 -6.14 -22.25
N GLU A 48 17.33 -7.31 -21.83
CA GLU A 48 17.92 -8.09 -20.72
C GLU A 48 19.31 -8.66 -21.02
N GLN A 49 19.75 -8.66 -22.29
CA GLN A 49 21.10 -9.09 -22.68
C GLN A 49 22.12 -7.97 -22.55
N LEU A 50 21.68 -6.72 -22.38
CA LEU A 50 22.59 -5.59 -22.22
C LEU A 50 23.32 -5.68 -20.87
N PRO A 51 24.64 -5.43 -20.81
CA PRO A 51 25.44 -5.67 -19.60
C PRO A 51 24.96 -4.89 -18.36
N MET A 52 24.40 -3.69 -18.55
CA MET A 52 23.89 -2.85 -17.46
C MET A 52 22.50 -3.26 -16.97
N VAL A 53 21.78 -4.11 -17.71
CA VAL A 53 20.40 -4.46 -17.40
C VAL A 53 20.35 -5.71 -16.54
N LYS A 54 19.75 -5.57 -15.36
CA LYS A 54 19.55 -6.65 -14.38
C LYS A 54 18.20 -7.35 -14.54
N GLY A 55 17.28 -6.73 -15.30
CA GLY A 55 15.96 -7.25 -15.66
C GLY A 55 15.06 -6.17 -16.25
N CYS A 56 13.98 -6.55 -16.92
CA CYS A 56 12.98 -5.61 -17.41
C CYS A 56 11.54 -6.12 -17.20
N PHE A 57 10.60 -5.21 -17.03
CA PHE A 57 9.17 -5.55 -16.91
C PHE A 57 8.30 -4.32 -17.17
N THR A 58 7.04 -4.54 -17.53
CA THR A 58 6.04 -3.47 -17.65
C THR A 58 5.16 -3.47 -16.42
N ASN A 59 5.00 -2.32 -15.78
CA ASN A 59 4.06 -2.15 -14.67
C ASN A 59 3.46 -0.74 -14.71
N ALA A 60 2.17 -0.64 -14.41
CA ALA A 60 1.46 0.63 -14.32
C ALA A 60 1.67 1.53 -15.55
N GLY A 61 1.58 0.96 -16.75
CA GLY A 61 1.74 1.68 -18.02
C GLY A 61 3.16 2.17 -18.32
N GLN A 62 4.15 1.77 -17.51
CA GLN A 62 5.57 2.10 -17.69
C GLN A 62 6.39 0.85 -17.98
N PHE A 63 7.23 0.91 -19.00
CA PHE A 63 8.27 -0.08 -19.25
C PHE A 63 9.48 0.25 -18.36
N GLN A 64 9.85 -0.67 -17.46
CA GLN A 64 10.90 -0.46 -16.48
C GLN A 64 12.12 -1.32 -16.79
N VAL A 65 13.30 -0.69 -16.71
CA VAL A 65 14.59 -1.34 -16.90
C VAL A 65 15.38 -1.22 -15.60
N VAL A 66 15.71 -2.36 -14.99
CA VAL A 66 16.43 -2.42 -13.72
C VAL A 66 17.93 -2.33 -14.00
N ILE A 67 18.59 -1.29 -13.48
CA ILE A 67 20.04 -1.07 -13.64
C ILE A 67 20.77 -1.26 -12.30
N GLY A 68 20.14 -0.85 -11.19
CA GLY A 68 20.76 -0.81 -9.86
C GLY A 68 21.12 0.61 -9.45
N THR A 69 22.00 0.75 -8.47
CA THR A 69 22.34 2.04 -7.83
C THR A 69 22.97 3.07 -8.78
N GLU A 70 23.54 2.62 -9.91
CA GLU A 70 24.15 3.46 -10.94
C GLU A 70 23.13 4.09 -11.91
N VAL A 71 21.82 3.88 -11.70
CA VAL A 71 20.76 4.32 -12.63
C VAL A 71 20.79 5.83 -12.94
N GLY A 72 21.25 6.67 -12.01
CA GLY A 72 21.36 8.11 -12.23
C GLY A 72 22.30 8.47 -13.37
N ASP A 73 23.42 7.76 -13.49
CA ASP A 73 24.43 8.00 -14.52
C ASP A 73 23.88 7.63 -15.90
N TYR A 74 23.19 6.48 -16.00
CA TYR A 74 22.53 6.05 -17.23
C TYR A 74 21.35 6.95 -17.63
N TYR A 75 20.62 7.49 -16.64
CA TYR A 75 19.54 8.44 -16.89
C TYR A 75 20.07 9.73 -17.52
N ASN A 76 21.14 10.30 -16.98
CA ASN A 76 21.75 11.52 -17.51
C ASN A 76 22.28 11.31 -18.93
N ALA A 77 23.00 10.20 -19.17
CA ALA A 77 23.49 9.86 -20.51
C ALA A 77 22.34 9.67 -21.52
N LEU A 78 21.22 9.08 -21.08
CA LEU A 78 20.04 8.89 -21.92
C LEU A 78 19.34 10.22 -22.25
N LEU A 79 19.28 11.17 -21.32
CA LEU A 79 18.74 12.52 -21.58
C LEU A 79 19.59 13.28 -22.60
N GLU A 80 20.92 13.27 -22.44
CA GLU A 80 21.86 13.88 -23.40
C GLU A 80 21.69 13.31 -24.80
N THR A 81 21.42 12.02 -24.90
CA THR A 81 21.27 11.30 -26.18
C THR A 81 19.90 11.52 -26.82
N THR A 82 18.82 11.56 -26.03
CA THR A 82 17.44 11.64 -26.54
C THR A 82 16.98 13.08 -26.78
N GLY A 83 17.64 14.09 -26.22
CA GLY A 83 17.26 15.50 -26.32
C GLY A 83 15.91 15.82 -25.66
N LYS A 84 15.33 14.88 -24.90
CA LYS A 84 14.07 15.08 -24.18
C LYS A 84 14.38 15.76 -22.85
N ALA A 85 13.70 16.87 -22.56
CA ALA A 85 13.82 17.55 -21.27
C ALA A 85 13.36 16.64 -20.13
N TYR A 86 13.84 16.93 -18.91
CA TYR A 86 13.37 16.28 -17.69
C TYR A 86 11.84 16.22 -17.69
N ALA A 87 11.28 15.01 -17.75
CA ALA A 87 9.84 14.85 -17.69
C ALA A 87 9.38 15.25 -16.28
N ASP A 88 8.48 16.23 -16.19
CA ASP A 88 7.79 16.50 -14.94
C ASP A 88 7.05 15.22 -14.50
N LYS A 89 7.12 14.90 -13.20
CA LYS A 89 6.52 13.69 -12.62
C LYS A 89 5.02 13.61 -12.92
N GLU A 90 4.35 14.76 -13.03
CA GLU A 90 2.94 14.88 -13.43
C GLU A 90 2.69 14.46 -14.89
N GLN A 91 3.51 14.94 -15.83
CA GLN A 91 3.41 14.59 -17.24
C GLN A 91 3.71 13.11 -17.49
N ALA A 92 4.76 12.58 -16.85
CA ALA A 92 5.10 11.16 -16.93
C ALA A 92 3.97 10.26 -16.39
N LYS A 93 3.28 10.68 -15.32
CA LYS A 93 2.11 9.95 -14.79
C LYS A 93 0.92 9.98 -15.75
N LYS A 94 0.59 11.13 -16.34
CA LYS A 94 -0.51 11.25 -17.32
C LYS A 94 -0.26 10.39 -18.56
N ALA A 95 0.95 10.42 -19.10
CA ALA A 95 1.32 9.63 -20.25
C ALA A 95 1.29 8.12 -19.93
N ALA A 96 1.80 7.69 -18.76
CA ALA A 96 1.76 6.29 -18.33
C ALA A 96 0.32 5.75 -18.25
N ARG A 97 -0.64 6.56 -17.79
CA ARG A 97 -2.05 6.15 -17.68
C ARG A 97 -2.70 5.84 -19.02
N GLN A 98 -2.29 6.49 -20.11
CA GLN A 98 -2.85 6.21 -21.44
C GLN A 98 -2.58 4.77 -21.89
N ASN A 99 -1.54 4.13 -21.35
CA ASN A 99 -1.18 2.74 -21.62
C ASN A 99 -1.85 1.73 -20.67
N MET A 100 -2.64 2.18 -19.69
CA MET A 100 -3.35 1.31 -18.74
C MET A 100 -4.76 0.99 -19.22
N LYS A 101 -5.26 -0.20 -18.88
CA LYS A 101 -6.68 -0.54 -19.09
C LYS A 101 -7.57 0.27 -18.14
N TRP A 102 -8.84 0.44 -18.48
CA TRP A 102 -9.79 1.26 -17.68
C TRP A 102 -9.88 0.84 -16.20
N HIS A 103 -9.84 -0.46 -15.90
CA HIS A 103 -9.86 -0.96 -14.52
C HIS A 103 -8.55 -0.70 -13.78
N GLU A 104 -7.41 -0.82 -14.46
CA GLU A 104 -6.09 -0.46 -13.90
C GLU A 104 -6.01 1.03 -13.60
N GLN A 105 -6.59 1.89 -14.46
CA GLN A 105 -6.69 3.33 -14.22
C GLN A 105 -7.55 3.65 -12.98
N LEU A 106 -8.69 2.98 -12.82
CA LEU A 106 -9.54 3.16 -11.63
C LEU A 106 -8.81 2.75 -10.35
N ILE A 107 -8.13 1.61 -10.36
CA ILE A 107 -7.35 1.13 -9.21
C ILE A 107 -6.18 2.07 -8.91
N SER A 108 -5.48 2.55 -9.95
CA SER A 108 -4.41 3.55 -9.80
C SER A 108 -4.94 4.86 -9.20
N HIS A 109 -6.12 5.33 -9.63
CA HIS A 109 -6.74 6.52 -9.07
C HIS A 109 -7.10 6.34 -7.60
N PHE A 110 -7.65 5.18 -7.24
CA PHE A 110 -7.96 4.85 -5.85
C PHE A 110 -6.69 4.81 -4.98
N ALA A 111 -5.66 4.09 -5.42
CA ALA A 111 -4.38 3.99 -4.72
C ALA A 111 -3.74 5.37 -4.46
N GLU A 112 -3.79 6.27 -5.44
CA GLU A 112 -3.28 7.64 -5.32
C GLU A 112 -3.93 8.49 -4.23
N ILE A 113 -5.13 8.14 -3.77
CA ILE A 113 -5.78 8.80 -2.63
C ILE A 113 -5.17 8.31 -1.31
N PHE A 114 -4.77 7.05 -1.21
CA PHE A 114 -4.25 6.48 0.04
C PHE A 114 -2.74 6.61 0.21
N PHE A 115 -1.98 6.67 -0.88
CA PHE A 115 -0.51 6.82 -0.84
C PHE A 115 -0.02 7.94 0.09
N PRO A 116 -0.55 9.18 0.04
CA PRO A 116 -0.12 10.25 0.94
C PRO A 116 -0.39 9.99 2.43
N LEU A 117 -1.28 9.05 2.74
CA LEU A 117 -1.70 8.71 4.11
C LEU A 117 -0.82 7.62 4.73
N LEU A 118 -0.10 6.85 3.90
CA LEU A 118 0.72 5.71 4.35
C LEU A 118 1.73 6.08 5.44
N PRO A 119 2.52 7.18 5.35
CA PRO A 119 3.48 7.50 6.41
C PRO A 119 2.81 7.67 7.78
N ALA A 120 1.68 8.37 7.83
CA ALA A 120 0.94 8.57 9.07
C ALA A 120 0.42 7.24 9.64
N LEU A 121 -0.17 6.40 8.79
CA LEU A 121 -0.73 5.10 9.22
C LEU A 121 0.34 4.15 9.73
N ILE A 122 1.47 4.05 9.03
CA ILE A 122 2.62 3.23 9.45
C ILE A 122 3.14 3.71 10.80
N SER A 123 3.31 5.03 10.98
CA SER A 123 3.71 5.62 12.26
C SER A 123 2.69 5.31 13.36
N GLY A 124 1.40 5.47 13.09
CA GLY A 124 0.32 5.18 14.03
C GLY A 124 0.31 3.71 14.46
N GLY A 125 0.41 2.78 13.52
CA GLY A 125 0.42 1.35 13.80
C GLY A 125 1.63 0.92 14.64
N LEU A 126 2.82 1.47 14.37
CA LEU A 126 4.00 1.24 15.20
C LEU A 126 3.86 1.81 16.60
N ILE A 127 3.37 3.05 16.72
CA ILE A 127 3.16 3.71 18.00
C ILE A 127 2.18 2.92 18.85
N LEU A 128 1.06 2.47 18.27
CA LEU A 128 0.13 1.57 18.94
C LEU A 128 0.77 0.23 19.29
N GLY A 129 1.62 -0.31 18.43
CA GLY A 129 2.38 -1.52 18.73
C GLY A 129 3.27 -1.38 19.97
N PHE A 130 4.08 -0.32 20.04
CA PHE A 130 4.90 0.00 21.21
C PHE A 130 4.05 0.24 22.46
N ARG A 131 2.97 0.99 22.31
CA ARG A 131 2.01 1.24 23.38
C ARG A 131 1.47 -0.08 23.95
N ASN A 132 1.13 -1.03 23.10
CA ASN A 132 0.58 -2.31 23.54
C ASN A 132 1.59 -3.13 24.34
N VAL A 133 2.88 -3.10 23.97
CA VAL A 133 3.96 -3.74 24.75
C VAL A 133 3.99 -3.19 26.18
N ILE A 134 3.71 -1.90 26.32
CA ILE A 134 3.74 -1.23 27.62
C ILE A 134 2.49 -1.56 28.44
N GLY A 135 1.30 -1.40 27.88
CA GLY A 135 0.07 -1.41 28.67
C GLY A 135 -0.82 -2.65 28.55
N ASP A 136 -0.64 -3.46 27.51
CA ASP A 136 -1.61 -4.50 27.14
C ASP A 136 -1.00 -5.92 27.12
N VAL A 137 0.33 -6.05 27.15
CA VAL A 137 1.03 -7.33 27.32
C VAL A 137 1.25 -7.62 28.81
N PRO A 138 0.67 -8.71 29.36
CA PRO A 138 1.01 -9.15 30.72
C PRO A 138 2.45 -9.67 30.74
N MET A 139 3.27 -9.09 31.61
CA MET A 139 4.68 -9.44 31.78
C MET A 139 4.86 -10.34 33.00
N SER A 140 5.30 -9.78 34.11
CA SER A 140 5.61 -10.53 35.33
C SER A 140 4.38 -10.59 36.22
N HIS A 141 4.05 -11.78 36.74
CA HIS A 141 2.93 -11.98 37.68
C HIS A 141 1.56 -11.54 37.11
N GLY A 142 1.40 -11.55 35.78
CA GLY A 142 0.18 -11.11 35.10
C GLY A 142 -0.01 -9.59 35.03
N GLN A 143 0.94 -8.80 35.55
CA GLN A 143 0.90 -7.34 35.47
C GLN A 143 1.57 -6.83 34.19
N THR A 144 1.06 -5.74 33.62
CA THR A 144 1.66 -5.08 32.45
C THR A 144 2.77 -4.10 32.86
N LEU A 145 3.65 -3.72 31.94
CA LEU A 145 4.72 -2.76 32.26
C LEU A 145 4.18 -1.42 32.76
N ALA A 146 3.03 -0.98 32.24
CA ALA A 146 2.33 0.21 32.69
C ALA A 146 1.89 0.09 34.15
N GLN A 147 1.43 -1.09 34.58
CA GLN A 147 1.02 -1.32 35.97
C GLN A 147 2.22 -1.41 36.91
N MET A 148 3.34 -1.96 36.43
CA MET A 148 4.56 -2.13 37.22
C MET A 148 5.35 -0.82 37.39
N HIS A 149 5.29 0.09 36.41
CA HIS A 149 6.08 1.32 36.40
C HIS A 149 5.23 2.56 36.05
N PRO A 150 5.02 3.50 36.99
CA PRO A 150 4.21 4.70 36.75
C PRO A 150 4.66 5.55 35.54
N ALA A 151 5.97 5.68 35.31
CA ALA A 151 6.49 6.40 34.14
C ALA A 151 6.08 5.76 32.80
N LEU A 152 5.99 4.42 32.77
CA LEU A 152 5.54 3.69 31.58
C LEU A 152 4.02 3.80 31.39
N LYS A 153 3.23 3.92 32.46
CA LYS A 153 1.80 4.26 32.35
C LYS A 153 1.61 5.64 31.72
N THR A 154 2.35 6.65 32.16
CA THR A 154 2.31 7.99 31.55
C THR A 154 2.70 7.94 30.07
N LEU A 155 3.75 7.19 29.73
CA LEU A 155 4.14 7.00 28.32
C LEU A 155 3.04 6.30 27.52
N TYR A 156 2.41 5.26 28.06
CA TYR A 156 1.29 4.56 27.42
C TYR A 156 0.12 5.49 27.09
N ASP A 157 -0.27 6.35 28.05
CA ASP A 157 -1.35 7.31 27.86
C ASP A 157 -0.95 8.41 26.86
N PHE A 158 0.30 8.88 26.90
CA PHE A 158 0.84 9.84 25.93
C PHE A 158 0.86 9.28 24.49
N LEU A 159 1.25 8.02 24.29
CA LEU A 159 1.27 7.39 22.97
C LEU A 159 -0.13 7.26 22.35
N TRP A 160 -1.19 7.16 23.18
CA TRP A 160 -2.57 7.16 22.67
C TRP A 160 -2.92 8.47 21.97
N LEU A 161 -2.49 9.62 22.49
CA LEU A 161 -2.76 10.92 21.88
C LEU A 161 -2.34 10.98 20.40
N ILE A 162 -1.18 10.40 20.08
CA ILE A 162 -0.67 10.35 18.69
C ILE A 162 -1.49 9.35 17.86
N GLY A 163 -1.80 8.17 18.44
CA GLY A 163 -2.64 7.17 17.77
C GLY A 163 -4.04 7.70 17.44
N GLU A 164 -4.66 8.39 18.39
CA GLU A 164 -5.95 9.05 18.22
C GLU A 164 -5.91 10.07 17.08
N ALA A 165 -4.91 10.96 17.06
CA ALA A 165 -4.74 11.93 15.98
C ALA A 165 -4.67 11.30 14.58
N ILE A 166 -4.11 10.09 14.46
CA ILE A 166 -3.95 9.40 13.16
C ILE A 166 -5.22 8.63 12.78
N PHE A 167 -5.74 7.81 13.71
CA PHE A 167 -6.82 6.88 13.39
C PHE A 167 -8.20 7.51 13.55
N PHE A 168 -8.45 8.25 14.64
CA PHE A 168 -9.74 8.90 14.86
C PHE A 168 -10.04 9.95 13.79
N TYR A 169 -9.04 10.76 13.45
CA TYR A 169 -9.13 11.82 12.45
C TYR A 169 -8.74 11.37 11.03
N LEU A 170 -8.65 10.06 10.78
CA LEU A 170 -8.37 9.50 9.46
C LEU A 170 -9.27 10.08 8.33
N PRO A 171 -10.57 10.35 8.55
CA PRO A 171 -11.42 11.04 7.58
C PRO A 171 -10.86 12.37 7.05
N VAL A 172 -10.12 13.11 7.88
CA VAL A 172 -9.50 14.40 7.52
C VAL A 172 -8.46 14.21 6.42
N GLY A 173 -7.54 13.26 6.61
CA GLY A 173 -6.53 12.93 5.62
C GLY A 173 -7.14 12.41 4.33
N ILE A 174 -8.16 11.55 4.42
CA ILE A 174 -8.85 10.99 3.25
C ILE A 174 -9.54 12.09 2.44
N CYS A 175 -10.32 12.97 3.07
CA CYS A 175 -11.01 14.05 2.38
C CYS A 175 -10.02 15.02 1.71
N TRP A 176 -8.95 15.40 2.40
CA TRP A 176 -7.86 16.20 1.82
C TRP A 176 -7.27 15.55 0.58
N SER A 177 -6.90 14.27 0.68
CA SER A 177 -6.26 13.55 -0.42
C SER A 177 -7.22 13.34 -1.60
N ALA A 178 -8.48 13.00 -1.34
CA ALA A 178 -9.51 12.84 -2.36
C ALA A 178 -9.80 14.14 -3.11
N VAL A 179 -9.98 15.26 -2.40
CA VAL A 179 -10.21 16.58 -3.02
C VAL A 179 -8.99 17.01 -3.84
N LYS A 180 -7.78 16.86 -3.29
CA LYS A 180 -6.53 17.13 -4.01
C LYS A 180 -6.43 16.29 -5.29
N LYS A 181 -6.79 15.01 -5.20
CA LYS A 181 -6.78 14.07 -6.33
C LYS A 181 -7.75 14.48 -7.45
N MET A 182 -8.89 15.05 -7.08
CA MET A 182 -9.90 15.56 -8.01
C MET A 182 -9.53 16.92 -8.65
N GLY A 183 -8.45 17.56 -8.20
CA GLY A 183 -8.08 18.92 -8.62
C GLY A 183 -8.88 20.02 -7.92
N GLY A 184 -9.54 19.69 -6.81
CA GLY A 184 -10.19 20.66 -5.92
C GLY A 184 -9.20 21.35 -4.99
N THR A 185 -9.70 22.26 -4.15
CA THR A 185 -8.89 23.03 -3.19
C THR A 185 -8.67 22.19 -1.93
N PRO A 186 -7.43 21.74 -1.63
CA PRO A 186 -7.19 20.74 -0.58
C PRO A 186 -7.66 21.15 0.83
N ILE A 187 -7.61 22.45 1.15
CA ILE A 187 -8.08 22.95 2.45
C ILE A 187 -9.58 22.70 2.68
N LEU A 188 -10.41 22.72 1.63
CA LEU A 188 -11.83 22.40 1.74
C LEU A 188 -12.04 20.92 2.08
N GLY A 189 -11.18 20.04 1.57
CA GLY A 189 -11.15 18.63 1.96
C GLY A 189 -10.83 18.46 3.45
N ILE A 190 -9.87 19.22 3.98
CA ILE A 190 -9.56 19.21 5.42
C ILE A 190 -10.77 19.67 6.23
N VAL A 191 -11.40 20.79 5.86
CA VAL A 191 -12.58 21.33 6.55
C VAL A 191 -13.74 20.34 6.53
N LEU A 192 -14.03 19.71 5.39
CA LEU A 192 -15.03 18.65 5.29
C LEU A 192 -14.71 17.50 6.24
N GLY A 193 -13.48 17.00 6.21
CA GLY A 193 -13.09 15.88 7.08
C GLY A 193 -13.17 16.21 8.57
N VAL A 194 -12.79 17.43 8.98
CA VAL A 194 -12.97 17.89 10.38
C VAL A 194 -14.45 17.97 10.74
N THR A 195 -15.30 18.41 9.80
CA THR A 195 -16.76 18.46 10.00
C THR A 195 -17.32 17.05 10.24
N LEU A 196 -16.86 16.05 9.49
CA LEU A 196 -17.30 14.66 9.63
C LEU A 196 -16.93 14.01 10.98
N VAL A 197 -15.92 14.53 11.67
CA VAL A 197 -15.48 14.00 12.97
C VAL A 197 -15.69 15.00 14.12
N SER A 198 -16.48 16.04 13.86
CA SER A 198 -16.75 17.12 14.82
C SER A 198 -17.33 16.60 16.13
N PRO A 199 -16.93 17.14 17.29
CA PRO A 199 -17.52 16.78 18.59
C PRO A 199 -18.99 17.22 18.73
N GLN A 200 -19.51 18.04 17.79
CA GLN A 200 -20.95 18.33 17.70
C GLN A 200 -21.77 17.11 17.24
N LEU A 201 -21.10 16.11 16.68
CA LEU A 201 -21.72 14.87 16.24
C LEU A 201 -21.51 13.80 17.31
N MET A 202 -22.51 12.93 17.46
CA MET A 202 -22.37 11.73 18.26
C MET A 202 -21.22 10.90 17.69
N ASN A 203 -20.31 10.48 18.56
CA ASN A 203 -19.19 9.65 18.17
C ASN A 203 -19.68 8.33 17.56
N ALA A 204 -19.12 7.95 16.41
CA ALA A 204 -19.46 6.72 15.72
C ALA A 204 -19.31 5.46 16.59
N TYR A 205 -18.44 5.45 17.59
CA TYR A 205 -18.28 4.32 18.51
C TYR A 205 -19.49 4.10 19.45
N LEU A 206 -20.38 5.09 19.59
CA LEU A 206 -21.57 5.02 20.43
C LEU A 206 -22.81 4.53 19.66
N LEU A 207 -22.69 4.27 18.36
CA LEU A 207 -23.75 3.67 17.54
C LEU A 207 -24.20 2.33 18.15
N GLY A 208 -25.52 2.18 18.30
CA GLY A 208 -26.14 0.99 18.91
C GLY A 208 -26.14 0.98 20.44
N GLN A 209 -25.40 1.90 21.08
CA GLN A 209 -25.45 2.12 22.54
C GLN A 209 -26.27 3.36 22.89
N GLN A 210 -26.24 4.37 22.03
CA GLN A 210 -26.98 5.62 22.19
C GLN A 210 -27.77 5.92 20.93
N THR A 211 -28.96 6.52 21.11
CA THR A 211 -29.76 7.04 20.00
C THR A 211 -29.21 8.41 19.60
N PRO A 212 -28.84 8.61 18.33
CA PRO A 212 -28.29 9.88 17.88
C PRO A 212 -29.36 10.97 17.83
N ASP A 213 -29.00 12.17 18.29
CA ASP A 213 -29.77 13.37 18.01
C ASP A 213 -29.91 13.58 16.49
N VAL A 214 -30.97 14.28 16.10
CA VAL A 214 -31.23 14.60 14.68
C VAL A 214 -31.28 16.10 14.42
N TRP A 215 -30.84 16.52 13.24
CA TRP A 215 -31.28 17.78 12.66
C TRP A 215 -32.65 17.55 12.02
N ASN A 216 -33.69 18.20 12.53
CA ASN A 216 -35.06 18.09 12.02
C ASN A 216 -35.39 19.30 11.11
N PHE A 217 -35.63 19.03 9.83
CA PHE A 217 -36.00 20.04 8.81
C PHE A 217 -37.50 20.04 8.51
N GLY A 218 -38.32 19.49 9.40
CA GLY A 218 -39.77 19.37 9.29
C GLY A 218 -40.19 18.16 8.46
N VAL A 219 -39.78 18.10 7.19
CA VAL A 219 -40.19 17.03 6.25
C VAL A 219 -39.20 15.86 6.18
N PHE A 220 -37.97 16.06 6.63
CA PHE A 220 -36.98 15.00 6.81
C PHE A 220 -36.06 15.33 8.00
N SER A 221 -35.38 14.31 8.51
CA SER A 221 -34.38 14.45 9.56
C SER A 221 -33.06 13.79 9.16
N ILE A 222 -31.95 14.34 9.64
CA ILE A 222 -30.61 13.79 9.43
C ILE A 222 -30.00 13.50 10.79
N GLU A 223 -29.51 12.28 11.00
CA GLU A 223 -28.85 11.89 12.24
C GLU A 223 -27.50 12.60 12.39
N LYS A 224 -27.25 13.16 13.59
CA LYS A 224 -25.99 13.84 13.95
C LYS A 224 -24.92 12.84 14.33
N ILE A 225 -24.56 11.96 13.40
CA ILE A 225 -23.58 10.90 13.64
C ILE A 225 -22.27 11.29 12.96
N GLY A 226 -21.19 11.19 13.72
CA GLY A 226 -19.85 11.36 13.21
C GLY A 226 -19.37 10.17 12.40
N TYR A 227 -18.28 10.37 11.68
CA TYR A 227 -17.63 9.37 10.85
C TYR A 227 -16.21 9.14 11.35
N GLN A 228 -15.99 9.20 12.66
CA GLN A 228 -14.69 8.97 13.30
C GLN A 228 -14.11 7.65 12.79
N ALA A 229 -12.85 7.71 12.34
CA ALA A 229 -12.11 6.62 11.71
C ALA A 229 -12.75 5.99 10.43
N GLN A 230 -13.93 6.46 9.96
CA GLN A 230 -14.68 5.88 8.81
C GLN A 230 -14.08 6.29 7.47
N VAL A 231 -13.67 5.28 6.70
CA VAL A 231 -12.92 5.47 5.46
C VAL A 231 -13.80 5.63 4.24
N ILE A 232 -14.74 4.72 4.04
CA ILE A 232 -15.61 4.73 2.85
C ILE A 232 -16.51 5.98 2.83
N PRO A 233 -17.23 6.33 3.92
CA PRO A 233 -17.95 7.59 4.02
C PRO A 233 -17.10 8.82 3.72
N ALA A 234 -15.91 8.93 4.32
CA ALA A 234 -15.01 10.06 4.13
C ALA A 234 -14.50 10.16 2.68
N LEU A 235 -14.15 9.02 2.07
CA LEU A 235 -13.71 8.96 0.69
C LEU A 235 -14.80 9.46 -0.26
N LEU A 236 -16.02 8.92 -0.13
CA LEU A 236 -17.13 9.30 -0.98
C LEU A 236 -17.50 10.79 -0.79
N ALA A 237 -17.46 11.29 0.45
CA ALA A 237 -17.71 12.70 0.75
C ALA A 237 -16.63 13.61 0.15
N GLY A 238 -15.35 13.25 0.28
CA GLY A 238 -14.24 13.98 -0.32
C GLY A 238 -14.28 14.00 -1.86
N LEU A 239 -14.63 12.87 -2.48
CA LEU A 239 -14.84 12.78 -3.93
C LEU A 239 -16.02 13.63 -4.38
N ALA A 240 -17.13 13.63 -3.63
CA ALA A 240 -18.30 14.47 -3.91
C ALA A 240 -17.94 15.95 -3.82
N LEU A 241 -17.23 16.38 -2.78
CA LEU A 241 -16.75 17.76 -2.65
C LEU A 241 -15.84 18.15 -3.82
N GLY A 242 -14.83 17.33 -4.13
CA GLY A 242 -13.93 17.60 -5.25
C GLY A 242 -14.68 17.69 -6.58
N PHE A 243 -15.68 16.84 -6.80
CA PHE A 243 -16.54 16.90 -7.98
C PHE A 243 -17.39 18.17 -8.02
N ILE A 244 -18.11 18.48 -6.94
CA ILE A 244 -18.99 19.66 -6.84
C ILE A 244 -18.17 20.93 -7.05
N GLU A 245 -17.07 21.07 -6.33
CA GLU A 245 -16.20 22.24 -6.38
C GLU A 245 -15.67 22.44 -7.80
N THR A 246 -15.03 21.43 -8.39
CA THR A 246 -14.43 21.56 -9.74
C THR A 246 -15.45 21.81 -10.85
N ARG A 247 -16.71 21.41 -10.65
CA ARG A 247 -17.82 21.74 -11.56
C ARG A 247 -18.31 23.17 -11.36
N LEU A 248 -18.49 23.61 -10.11
CA LEU A 248 -18.84 24.99 -9.81
C LEU A 248 -17.79 25.97 -10.34
N LYS A 249 -16.50 25.64 -10.27
CA LYS A 249 -15.41 26.45 -10.87
C LYS A 249 -15.59 26.73 -12.36
N ARG A 250 -16.31 25.87 -13.08
CA ARG A 250 -16.57 26.04 -14.52
C ARG A 250 -17.83 26.85 -14.82
N ILE A 251 -18.71 26.99 -13.83
CA ILE A 251 -20.03 27.62 -13.98
C ILE A 251 -20.02 29.04 -13.41
N VAL A 252 -19.31 29.24 -12.29
CA VAL A 252 -19.26 30.50 -11.55
C VAL A 252 -18.29 31.47 -12.24
N PRO A 253 -18.69 32.73 -12.51
CA PRO A 253 -17.79 33.75 -13.05
C PRO A 253 -16.58 34.04 -12.15
N ASP A 254 -15.43 34.36 -12.74
CA ASP A 254 -14.14 34.51 -12.03
C ASP A 254 -14.20 35.49 -10.84
N TYR A 255 -14.98 36.58 -10.95
CA TYR A 255 -15.10 37.59 -9.88
C TYR A 255 -15.90 37.10 -8.65
N LEU A 256 -16.71 36.04 -8.77
CA LEU A 256 -17.43 35.42 -7.65
C LEU A 256 -16.73 34.17 -7.12
N TYR A 257 -15.71 33.70 -7.83
CA TYR A 257 -15.06 32.42 -7.57
C TYR A 257 -14.61 32.25 -6.11
N LEU A 258 -13.95 33.27 -5.55
CA LEU A 258 -13.35 33.19 -4.20
C LEU A 258 -14.39 33.07 -3.08
N VAL A 259 -15.63 33.49 -3.31
CA VAL A 259 -16.69 33.49 -2.31
C VAL A 259 -17.67 32.35 -2.57
N VAL A 260 -18.22 32.27 -3.79
CA VAL A 260 -19.33 31.36 -4.10
C VAL A 260 -18.87 29.92 -4.18
N VAL A 261 -17.75 29.62 -4.85
CA VAL A 261 -17.34 28.24 -5.09
C VAL A 261 -17.02 27.51 -3.77
N PRO A 262 -16.16 28.02 -2.87
CA PRO A 262 -15.86 27.34 -1.61
C PRO A 262 -17.09 27.18 -0.71
N VAL A 263 -17.92 28.22 -0.58
CA VAL A 263 -19.08 28.21 0.33
C VAL A 263 -20.14 27.24 -0.16
N CYS A 264 -20.56 27.35 -1.42
CA CYS A 264 -21.61 26.49 -1.97
C CYS A 264 -21.16 25.03 -2.07
N SER A 265 -19.91 24.77 -2.48
CA SER A 265 -19.40 23.41 -2.56
C SER A 265 -19.32 22.74 -1.20
N LEU A 266 -18.85 23.45 -0.17
CA LEU A 266 -18.73 22.89 1.18
C LEU A 266 -20.11 22.66 1.82
N ILE A 267 -21.03 23.62 1.74
CA ILE A 267 -22.41 23.46 2.28
C ILE A 267 -23.08 22.25 1.62
N LEU A 268 -23.02 22.16 0.29
CA LEU A 268 -23.64 21.06 -0.44
C LEU A 268 -22.97 19.72 -0.10
N ALA A 269 -21.63 19.67 -0.04
CA ALA A 269 -20.90 18.46 0.29
C ALA A 269 -21.19 17.99 1.72
N VAL A 270 -21.22 18.88 2.72
CA VAL A 270 -21.54 18.53 4.11
C VAL A 270 -22.97 18.01 4.24
N PHE A 271 -23.92 18.67 3.56
CA PHE A 271 -25.31 18.21 3.52
C PHE A 271 -25.40 16.80 2.91
N LEU A 272 -24.84 16.60 1.71
CA LEU A 272 -24.84 15.30 1.04
C LEU A 272 -24.12 14.22 1.85
N ALA A 273 -23.03 14.60 2.53
CA ALA A 273 -22.26 13.70 3.39
C ALA A 273 -23.11 13.12 4.52
N HIS A 274 -23.89 13.94 5.22
CA HIS A 274 -24.69 13.45 6.35
C HIS A 274 -26.03 12.86 5.90
N ALA A 275 -26.67 13.44 4.88
CA ALA A 275 -28.00 13.01 4.42
C ALA A 275 -27.98 11.67 3.68
N PHE A 276 -26.97 11.44 2.83
CA PHE A 276 -26.99 10.32 1.87
C PHE A 276 -25.68 9.54 1.85
N ILE A 277 -24.56 10.22 1.59
CA ILE A 277 -23.28 9.57 1.30
C ILE A 277 -22.74 8.82 2.52
N GLY A 278 -22.89 9.39 3.71
CA GLY A 278 -22.40 8.82 4.95
C GLY A 278 -23.14 7.54 5.35
N PRO A 279 -24.48 7.54 5.48
CA PRO A 279 -25.25 6.33 5.73
C PRO A 279 -25.03 5.25 4.67
N PHE A 280 -25.01 5.64 3.39
CA PHE A 280 -24.74 4.72 2.28
C PHE A 280 -23.32 4.14 2.34
N GLY A 281 -22.32 4.98 2.58
CA GLY A 281 -20.93 4.57 2.71
C GLY A 281 -20.71 3.63 3.89
N ARG A 282 -21.43 3.83 5.00
CA ARG A 282 -21.41 2.94 6.15
C ARG A 282 -21.99 1.57 5.81
N MET A 283 -23.14 1.54 5.13
CA MET A 283 -23.74 0.28 4.66
C MET A 283 -22.78 -0.51 3.73
N ILE A 284 -22.06 0.18 2.83
CA ILE A 284 -21.01 -0.46 2.03
C ILE A 284 -19.90 -1.00 2.93
N GLY A 285 -19.43 -0.19 3.88
CA GLY A 285 -18.40 -0.59 4.83
C GLY A 285 -18.78 -1.81 5.65
N ASP A 286 -20.01 -1.89 6.12
CA ASP A 286 -20.56 -3.02 6.88
C ASP A 286 -20.64 -4.27 5.99
N GLY A 287 -21.02 -4.12 4.72
CA GLY A 287 -21.01 -5.22 3.74
C GLY A 287 -19.60 -5.76 3.45
N VAL A 288 -18.63 -4.87 3.28
CA VAL A 288 -17.21 -5.24 3.12
C VAL A 288 -16.71 -5.96 4.38
N ALA A 289 -17.01 -5.42 5.56
CA ALA A 289 -16.64 -6.02 6.82
C ALA A 289 -17.25 -7.41 6.99
N PHE A 290 -18.53 -7.59 6.65
CA PHE A 290 -19.20 -8.88 6.67
C PHE A 290 -18.52 -9.91 5.77
N ALA A 291 -18.23 -9.55 4.50
CA ALA A 291 -17.60 -10.45 3.55
C ALA A 291 -16.20 -10.89 4.01
N VAL A 292 -15.39 -9.94 4.48
CA VAL A 292 -14.03 -10.21 4.98
C VAL A 292 -14.08 -11.02 6.26
N ARG A 293 -14.97 -10.67 7.20
CA ARG A 293 -15.17 -11.42 8.44
C ARG A 293 -15.52 -12.88 8.14
N TYR A 294 -16.43 -13.12 7.21
CA TYR A 294 -16.83 -14.46 6.79
C TYR A 294 -15.65 -15.26 6.19
N LEU A 295 -14.86 -14.62 5.32
CA LEU A 295 -13.74 -15.25 4.62
C LEU A 295 -12.48 -15.41 5.47
N MET A 296 -12.29 -14.59 6.51
CA MET A 296 -11.00 -14.46 7.21
C MET A 296 -11.06 -14.70 8.73
N THR A 297 -12.26 -14.70 9.32
CA THR A 297 -12.47 -15.03 10.74
C THR A 297 -13.65 -15.99 10.99
N GLY A 298 -14.42 -16.31 9.96
CA GLY A 298 -15.51 -17.30 10.01
C GLY A 298 -15.05 -18.73 9.73
N SER A 299 -15.98 -19.61 9.38
CA SER A 299 -15.70 -21.03 9.08
C SER A 299 -14.76 -21.23 7.89
N PHE A 300 -14.73 -20.28 6.94
CA PHE A 300 -13.83 -20.30 5.79
C PHE A 300 -12.48 -19.63 6.05
N ALA A 301 -12.25 -19.06 7.24
CA ALA A 301 -11.04 -18.33 7.61
C ALA A 301 -9.72 -19.02 7.24
N PRO A 302 -9.55 -20.34 7.48
CA PRO A 302 -8.29 -21.02 7.15
C PRO A 302 -8.01 -20.96 5.64
N ILE A 303 -9.02 -21.26 4.82
CA ILE A 303 -8.88 -21.33 3.37
C ILE A 303 -8.77 -19.92 2.78
N GLY A 304 -9.61 -18.98 3.25
CA GLY A 304 -9.58 -17.59 2.79
C GLY A 304 -8.25 -16.91 3.10
N ALA A 305 -7.72 -17.09 4.31
CA ALA A 305 -6.42 -16.54 4.70
C ALA A 305 -5.26 -17.20 3.94
N ALA A 306 -5.30 -18.51 3.74
CA ALA A 306 -4.30 -19.22 2.94
C ALA A 306 -4.30 -18.74 1.48
N LEU A 307 -5.48 -18.64 0.87
CA LEU A 307 -5.65 -18.20 -0.51
C LEU A 307 -5.20 -16.75 -0.69
N PHE A 308 -5.61 -15.86 0.23
CA PHE A 308 -5.18 -14.47 0.22
C PHE A 308 -3.66 -14.36 0.37
N GLY A 309 -3.08 -15.05 1.35
CA GLY A 309 -1.62 -15.07 1.57
C GLY A 309 -0.86 -15.58 0.34
N PHE A 310 -1.38 -16.61 -0.35
CA PHE A 310 -0.80 -17.14 -1.58
C PHE A 310 -0.91 -16.15 -2.76
N LEU A 311 -2.06 -15.51 -2.94
CA LEU A 311 -2.34 -14.62 -4.08
C LEU A 311 -1.90 -13.17 -3.88
N TYR A 312 -1.48 -12.77 -2.68
CA TYR A 312 -1.11 -11.39 -2.39
C TYR A 312 0.07 -10.89 -3.24
N ALA A 313 1.11 -11.70 -3.44
CA ALA A 313 2.27 -11.30 -4.22
C ALA A 313 1.92 -10.89 -5.67
N PRO A 314 1.11 -11.64 -6.44
CA PRO A 314 0.55 -11.16 -7.70
C PRO A 314 -0.17 -9.79 -7.61
N LEU A 315 -0.89 -9.51 -6.53
CA LEU A 315 -1.53 -8.20 -6.31
C LEU A 315 -0.50 -7.08 -6.07
N VAL A 316 0.65 -7.40 -5.48
CA VAL A 316 1.77 -6.47 -5.33
C VAL A 316 2.35 -6.07 -6.68
N ILE A 317 2.49 -7.04 -7.59
CA ILE A 317 3.00 -6.80 -8.96
C ILE A 317 2.09 -5.84 -9.72
N THR A 318 0.78 -6.07 -9.66
CA THR A 318 -0.22 -5.26 -10.38
C THR A 318 -0.50 -3.91 -9.70
N GLY A 319 0.02 -3.69 -8.48
CA GLY A 319 -0.29 -2.49 -7.69
C GLY A 319 -1.67 -2.50 -7.03
N VAL A 320 -2.52 -3.49 -7.35
CA VAL A 320 -3.88 -3.61 -6.82
C VAL A 320 -3.90 -3.88 -5.32
N HIS A 321 -2.83 -4.45 -4.75
CA HIS A 321 -2.71 -4.66 -3.31
C HIS A 321 -2.99 -3.40 -2.46
N GLN A 322 -2.81 -2.19 -3.00
CA GLN A 322 -3.12 -0.98 -2.24
C GLN A 322 -4.61 -0.76 -1.99
N THR A 323 -5.48 -1.39 -2.78
CA THR A 323 -6.92 -1.38 -2.50
C THR A 323 -7.25 -2.15 -1.22
N THR A 324 -6.39 -3.07 -0.77
CA THR A 324 -6.61 -3.79 0.49
C THR A 324 -6.46 -2.87 1.70
N LEU A 325 -5.75 -1.74 1.59
CA LEU A 325 -5.63 -0.77 2.68
C LEU A 325 -7.00 -0.20 3.08
N ALA A 326 -7.88 0.05 2.11
CA ALA A 326 -9.24 0.51 2.40
C ALA A 326 -10.05 -0.57 3.13
N ILE A 327 -9.81 -1.84 2.78
CA ILE A 327 -10.39 -2.98 3.50
C ILE A 327 -9.85 -3.01 4.93
N ASP A 328 -8.53 -3.01 5.11
CA ASP A 328 -7.87 -3.01 6.43
C ASP A 328 -8.43 -1.92 7.34
N MET A 329 -8.56 -0.69 6.84
CA MET A 329 -9.12 0.41 7.62
C MET A 329 -10.58 0.17 8.02
N GLN A 330 -11.40 -0.34 7.09
CA GLN A 330 -12.79 -0.71 7.39
C GLN A 330 -12.89 -1.84 8.42
N MET A 331 -11.95 -2.79 8.40
CA MET A 331 -11.89 -3.88 9.37
C MET A 331 -11.52 -3.37 10.76
N VAL A 332 -10.48 -2.53 10.87
CA VAL A 332 -10.05 -1.92 12.14
C VAL A 332 -11.23 -1.23 12.84
N GLN A 333 -12.03 -0.53 12.06
CA GLN A 333 -13.24 0.12 12.53
C GLN A 333 -14.33 -0.82 13.02
N SER A 334 -14.70 -1.79 12.19
CA SER A 334 -15.88 -2.64 12.41
C SER A 334 -15.61 -3.77 13.40
N MET A 335 -14.35 -4.20 13.53
CA MET A 335 -13.95 -5.38 14.32
C MET A 335 -12.92 -5.05 15.41
N GLY A 336 -12.45 -3.81 15.52
CA GLY A 336 -11.37 -3.44 16.44
C GLY A 336 -9.99 -3.94 16.00
N GLY A 337 -9.88 -4.44 14.76
CA GLY A 337 -8.65 -4.95 14.17
C GLY A 337 -8.88 -5.48 12.75
N THR A 338 -7.79 -5.80 12.06
CA THR A 338 -7.83 -6.34 10.70
C THR A 338 -7.16 -7.70 10.58
N PRO A 339 -7.82 -8.72 9.99
CA PRO A 339 -7.21 -10.01 9.70
C PRO A 339 -6.38 -10.01 8.40
N VAL A 340 -6.45 -8.94 7.60
CA VAL A 340 -5.75 -8.83 6.31
C VAL A 340 -4.28 -8.45 6.51
N TRP A 341 -4.00 -7.42 7.32
CA TRP A 341 -2.64 -6.93 7.58
C TRP A 341 -1.63 -8.00 8.05
N PRO A 342 -1.97 -8.94 8.96
CA PRO A 342 -1.05 -10.03 9.32
C PRO A 342 -0.57 -10.83 8.11
N LEU A 343 -1.46 -11.10 7.15
CA LEU A 343 -1.13 -11.85 5.93
C LEU A 343 -0.21 -11.06 5.00
N ILE A 344 -0.42 -9.75 4.91
CA ILE A 344 0.45 -8.83 4.16
C ILE A 344 1.86 -8.85 4.75
N ALA A 345 1.98 -8.72 6.07
CA ALA A 345 3.26 -8.77 6.76
C ALA A 345 3.99 -10.10 6.52
N LEU A 346 3.28 -11.23 6.61
CA LEU A 346 3.82 -12.56 6.33
C LEU A 346 4.22 -12.74 4.87
N SER A 347 3.48 -12.15 3.93
CA SER A 347 3.85 -12.19 2.51
C SER A 347 5.17 -11.46 2.25
N ASN A 348 5.38 -10.30 2.87
CA ASN A 348 6.65 -9.57 2.77
C ASN A 348 7.83 -10.36 3.34
N ILE A 349 7.63 -11.01 4.50
CA ILE A 349 8.61 -11.92 5.08
C ILE A 349 8.91 -13.05 4.09
N ALA A 350 7.90 -13.71 3.54
CA ALA A 350 8.08 -14.82 2.62
C ALA A 350 8.80 -14.43 1.32
N GLN A 351 8.54 -13.24 0.78
CA GLN A 351 9.26 -12.71 -0.39
C GLN A 351 10.75 -12.51 -0.08
N ALA A 352 11.07 -11.93 1.09
CA ALA A 352 12.45 -11.79 1.55
C ALA A 352 13.13 -13.14 1.72
N SER A 353 12.44 -14.10 2.34
CA SER A 353 12.93 -15.44 2.63
C SER A 353 13.22 -16.27 1.37
N ALA A 354 12.43 -16.12 0.31
CA ALA A 354 12.77 -16.68 -0.99
C ALA A 354 14.07 -16.09 -1.56
N VAL A 355 14.27 -14.76 -1.45
CA VAL A 355 15.54 -14.14 -1.87
C VAL A 355 16.72 -14.65 -1.04
N VAL A 356 16.54 -14.87 0.27
CA VAL A 356 17.55 -15.51 1.13
C VAL A 356 17.91 -16.91 0.62
N GLY A 357 16.94 -17.70 0.18
CA GLY A 357 17.21 -19.00 -0.46
C GLY A 357 18.09 -18.87 -1.72
N ILE A 358 17.91 -17.82 -2.52
CA ILE A 358 18.81 -17.50 -3.65
C ILE A 358 20.20 -17.09 -3.16
N ILE A 359 20.30 -16.22 -2.14
CA ILE A 359 21.59 -15.78 -1.56
C ILE A 359 22.42 -16.96 -1.05
N ILE A 360 21.78 -17.93 -0.42
CA ILE A 360 22.44 -19.14 0.10
C ILE A 360 22.91 -20.05 -1.04
N SER A 361 22.14 -20.12 -2.13
CA SER A 361 22.39 -21.08 -3.21
C SER A 361 23.30 -20.56 -4.32
N SER A 362 23.29 -19.25 -4.58
CA SER A 362 24.01 -18.59 -5.67
C SER A 362 25.39 -18.12 -5.22
N ARG A 363 26.43 -18.33 -6.04
CA ARG A 363 27.80 -17.86 -5.79
C ARG A 363 28.21 -16.67 -6.67
N LYS A 364 27.25 -16.11 -7.42
CA LYS A 364 27.47 -14.99 -8.34
C LYS A 364 27.65 -13.68 -7.58
N HIS A 365 28.81 -13.04 -7.72
CA HIS A 365 29.11 -11.77 -7.03
C HIS A 365 28.11 -10.66 -7.38
N ASN A 366 27.81 -10.50 -8.68
CA ASN A 366 26.86 -9.50 -9.19
C ASN A 366 25.43 -9.70 -8.66
N GLU A 367 25.04 -10.95 -8.35
CA GLU A 367 23.70 -11.24 -7.84
C GLU A 367 23.56 -10.88 -6.37
N ARG A 368 24.61 -11.13 -5.58
CA ARG A 368 24.65 -10.85 -4.14
C ARG A 368 24.55 -9.36 -3.83
N GLU A 369 25.15 -8.52 -4.67
CA GLU A 369 25.06 -7.06 -4.57
C GLU A 369 23.63 -6.52 -4.69
N ILE A 370 22.74 -7.27 -5.34
CA ILE A 370 21.34 -6.89 -5.55
C ILE A 370 20.44 -7.59 -4.54
N SER A 371 20.65 -8.90 -4.34
CA SER A 371 19.77 -9.75 -3.56
C SER A 371 19.82 -9.44 -2.06
N VAL A 372 21.00 -9.12 -1.50
CA VAL A 372 21.14 -8.82 -0.06
C VAL A 372 20.38 -7.54 0.34
N PRO A 373 20.60 -6.38 -0.30
CA PRO A 373 19.83 -5.18 0.01
C PRO A 373 18.32 -5.36 -0.25
N ALA A 374 17.96 -6.12 -1.29
CA ALA A 374 16.58 -6.40 -1.62
C ALA A 374 15.87 -7.27 -0.55
N ALA A 375 16.56 -8.28 -0.01
CA ALA A 375 16.05 -9.12 1.08
C ALA A 375 15.87 -8.31 2.38
N ILE A 376 16.83 -7.44 2.72
CA ILE A 376 16.72 -6.55 3.89
C ILE A 376 15.52 -5.63 3.75
N SER A 377 15.36 -4.98 2.59
CA SER A 377 14.20 -4.13 2.29
C SER A 377 12.88 -4.88 2.47
N ALA A 378 12.79 -6.10 1.97
CA ALA A 378 11.57 -6.91 2.06
C ALA A 378 11.27 -7.36 3.50
N TYR A 379 12.28 -7.72 4.29
CA TYR A 379 12.12 -7.98 5.72
C TYR A 379 11.73 -6.73 6.52
N LEU A 380 12.00 -5.54 6.02
CA LEU A 380 11.54 -4.28 6.60
C LEU A 380 10.17 -3.84 6.05
N GLY A 381 9.50 -4.68 5.26
CA GLY A 381 8.13 -4.46 4.79
C GLY A 381 8.01 -3.86 3.40
N VAL A 382 9.13 -3.66 2.67
CA VAL A 382 9.14 -3.16 1.29
C VAL A 382 9.63 -4.28 0.36
N ALA A 383 8.69 -5.08 -0.16
CA ALA A 383 8.97 -6.30 -0.90
C ALA A 383 9.30 -6.08 -2.39
N GLU A 384 9.01 -4.91 -2.95
CA GLU A 384 9.18 -4.61 -4.37
C GLU A 384 10.62 -4.83 -4.86
N PRO A 385 11.67 -4.37 -4.16
CA PRO A 385 13.04 -4.67 -4.57
C PRO A 385 13.29 -6.17 -4.68
N ALA A 386 12.88 -6.98 -3.70
CA ALA A 386 13.06 -8.44 -3.71
C ALA A 386 12.29 -9.12 -4.86
N MET A 387 11.03 -8.72 -5.04
CA MET A 387 10.15 -9.30 -6.04
C MET A 387 10.65 -9.08 -7.46
N TYR A 388 10.94 -7.81 -7.82
CA TYR A 388 11.30 -7.45 -9.19
C TYR A 388 12.75 -7.78 -9.54
N SER A 389 13.68 -7.75 -8.57
CA SER A 389 15.09 -7.98 -8.87
C SER A 389 15.50 -9.45 -8.88
N ILE A 390 14.81 -10.30 -8.09
CA ILE A 390 15.19 -11.71 -7.91
C ILE A 390 14.00 -12.65 -8.16
N ASN A 391 12.90 -12.52 -7.41
CA ASN A 391 11.87 -13.55 -7.37
C ASN A 391 11.15 -13.74 -8.72
N ILE A 392 10.84 -12.64 -9.42
CA ILE A 392 10.21 -12.68 -10.75
C ILE A 392 11.23 -13.09 -11.82
N LYS A 393 12.48 -12.62 -11.71
CA LYS A 393 13.56 -12.96 -12.64
C LYS A 393 13.71 -14.48 -12.79
N TYR A 394 13.72 -15.20 -11.67
CA TYR A 394 13.83 -16.65 -11.64
C TYR A 394 12.47 -17.38 -11.66
N ARG A 395 11.37 -16.67 -11.42
CA ARG A 395 9.96 -17.12 -11.31
C ARG A 395 9.68 -18.11 -10.18
N PHE A 396 10.49 -19.15 -10.01
CA PHE A 396 10.28 -20.17 -8.99
C PHE A 396 10.43 -19.63 -7.55
N PRO A 397 11.32 -18.67 -7.21
CA PRO A 397 11.39 -18.15 -5.83
C PRO A 397 10.11 -17.41 -5.46
N MET A 398 9.46 -16.74 -6.42
CA MET A 398 8.15 -16.12 -6.21
C MET A 398 7.12 -17.17 -5.79
N LEU A 399 7.06 -18.31 -6.47
CA LEU A 399 6.14 -19.39 -6.11
C LEU A 399 6.46 -19.99 -4.74
N CYS A 400 7.74 -20.18 -4.40
CA CYS A 400 8.15 -20.64 -3.07
C CYS A 400 7.70 -19.67 -1.96
N ALA A 401 7.86 -18.36 -2.19
CA ALA A 401 7.36 -17.34 -1.28
C ALA A 401 5.83 -17.38 -1.14
N MET A 402 5.10 -17.53 -2.25
CA MET A 402 3.63 -17.63 -2.24
C MET A 402 3.16 -18.85 -1.43
N ILE A 403 3.83 -20.00 -1.57
CA ILE A 403 3.53 -21.22 -0.78
C ILE A 403 3.76 -20.97 0.71
N GLY A 404 4.93 -20.41 1.09
CA GLY A 404 5.20 -20.11 2.50
C GLY A 404 4.24 -19.09 3.08
N SER A 405 3.88 -18.05 2.32
CA SER A 405 2.89 -17.05 2.72
C SER A 405 1.48 -17.64 2.85
N GLY A 406 1.10 -18.56 1.97
CA GLY A 406 -0.18 -19.26 2.05
C GLY A 406 -0.28 -20.18 3.27
N LEU A 407 0.79 -20.91 3.59
CA LEU A 407 0.83 -21.77 4.78
C LEU A 407 0.87 -20.97 6.09
N ALA A 408 1.63 -19.87 6.12
CA ALA A 408 1.60 -18.94 7.24
C ALA A 408 0.22 -18.30 7.40
N GLY A 409 -0.43 -17.95 6.28
CA GLY A 409 -1.79 -17.43 6.27
C GLY A 409 -2.84 -18.43 6.72
N LEU A 410 -2.70 -19.71 6.37
CA LEU A 410 -3.54 -20.80 6.87
C LEU A 410 -3.54 -20.84 8.40
N LEU A 411 -2.34 -20.75 9.01
CA LEU A 411 -2.20 -20.74 10.45
C LEU A 411 -2.86 -19.51 11.08
N CYS A 412 -2.68 -18.33 10.48
CA CYS A 412 -3.36 -17.11 10.93
C CYS A 412 -4.89 -17.23 10.85
N GLY A 413 -5.42 -17.78 9.75
CA GLY A 413 -6.86 -18.00 9.56
C GLY A 413 -7.44 -19.01 10.55
N LEU A 414 -6.72 -20.08 10.87
CA LEU A 414 -7.13 -21.07 11.88
C LEU A 414 -7.29 -20.48 13.28
N ASN A 415 -6.52 -19.44 13.61
CA ASN A 415 -6.49 -18.84 14.93
C ASN A 415 -7.14 -17.45 14.98
N GLY A 416 -7.71 -16.98 13.86
CA GLY A 416 -8.33 -15.66 13.76
C GLY A 416 -7.37 -14.51 14.09
N VAL A 417 -6.11 -14.60 13.66
CA VAL A 417 -5.08 -13.60 14.00
C VAL A 417 -5.46 -12.23 13.45
N MET A 418 -5.46 -11.21 14.32
CA MET A 418 -5.78 -9.82 13.96
C MET A 418 -4.64 -8.85 14.29
N ALA A 419 -4.48 -7.82 13.45
CA ALA A 419 -3.69 -6.64 13.73
C ALA A 419 -4.55 -5.51 14.28
N ASN A 420 -3.95 -4.63 15.10
CA ASN A 420 -4.62 -3.41 15.58
C ASN A 420 -4.93 -2.46 14.42
N GLY A 421 -4.12 -2.51 13.36
CA GLY A 421 -4.34 -1.78 12.13
C GLY A 421 -3.18 -1.90 11.17
N ILE A 422 -3.17 -1.01 10.19
CA ILE A 422 -2.08 -0.84 9.25
C ILE A 422 -0.84 -0.37 10.02
N GLY A 423 0.28 -1.06 9.87
CA GLY A 423 1.53 -0.71 10.54
C GLY A 423 2.74 -0.99 9.67
N VAL A 424 3.84 -1.44 10.26
CA VAL A 424 5.00 -1.90 9.47
C VAL A 424 4.77 -3.32 8.98
N GLY A 425 5.15 -3.60 7.74
CA GLY A 425 5.20 -4.97 7.21
C GLY A 425 6.53 -5.66 7.52
N GLY A 426 6.68 -6.92 7.12
CA GLY A 426 7.94 -7.64 7.33
C GLY A 426 8.14 -8.07 8.79
N LEU A 427 9.39 -8.28 9.22
CA LEU A 427 9.74 -8.77 10.56
C LEU A 427 9.23 -7.88 11.70
N PRO A 428 9.32 -6.53 11.63
CA PRO A 428 8.76 -5.68 12.69
C PRO A 428 7.23 -5.71 12.74
N GLY A 429 6.56 -6.31 11.75
CA GLY A 429 5.10 -6.35 11.66
C GLY A 429 4.41 -7.05 12.82
N ILE A 430 5.11 -7.89 13.58
CA ILE A 430 4.59 -8.46 14.84
C ILE A 430 4.12 -7.39 15.82
N LEU A 431 4.75 -6.21 15.83
CA LEU A 431 4.37 -5.09 16.69
C LEU A 431 2.98 -4.55 16.34
N SER A 432 2.51 -4.71 15.10
CA SER A 432 1.18 -4.27 14.69
C SER A 432 0.08 -5.28 15.06
N ILE A 433 0.47 -6.51 15.44
CA ILE A 433 -0.44 -7.60 15.80
C ILE A 433 -0.99 -7.39 17.21
N GLN A 434 -2.25 -7.74 17.44
CA GLN A 434 -2.81 -7.71 18.79
C GLN A 434 -2.03 -8.69 19.70
N PRO A 435 -1.63 -8.27 20.92
CA PRO A 435 -0.82 -9.07 21.83
C PRO A 435 -1.23 -10.54 21.99
N THR A 436 -2.53 -10.80 22.09
CA THR A 436 -3.10 -12.14 22.26
C THR A 436 -2.69 -13.12 21.16
N TYR A 437 -2.37 -12.64 19.96
CA TYR A 437 -1.99 -13.47 18.81
C TYR A 437 -0.48 -13.56 18.56
N TRP A 438 0.37 -12.90 19.37
CA TRP A 438 1.81 -12.81 19.09
C TRP A 438 2.50 -14.17 18.98
N GLN A 439 2.14 -15.14 19.82
CA GLN A 439 2.72 -16.49 19.77
C GLN A 439 2.40 -17.19 18.45
N VAL A 440 1.12 -17.17 18.06
CA VAL A 440 0.67 -17.78 16.80
C VAL A 440 1.28 -17.07 15.60
N PHE A 441 1.34 -15.73 15.64
CA PHE A 441 1.95 -14.95 14.57
C PHE A 441 3.45 -15.20 14.46
N ALA A 442 4.17 -15.34 15.58
CA ALA A 442 5.59 -15.71 15.56
C ALA A 442 5.82 -17.08 14.92
N MET A 443 4.95 -18.07 15.19
CA MET A 443 4.98 -19.36 14.50
C MET A 443 4.69 -19.22 13.00
N ALA A 444 3.73 -18.37 12.61
CA ALA A 444 3.46 -18.04 11.22
C ALA A 444 4.67 -17.38 10.54
N MET A 445 5.39 -16.49 11.24
CA MET A 445 6.64 -15.89 10.75
C MET A 445 7.71 -16.96 10.51
N VAL A 446 7.86 -17.93 11.42
CA VAL A 446 8.78 -19.06 11.21
C VAL A 446 8.41 -19.85 9.96
N ILE A 447 7.12 -20.12 9.73
CA ILE A 447 6.64 -20.77 8.51
C ILE A 447 6.99 -19.94 7.26
N ALA A 448 6.69 -18.64 7.30
CA ALA A 448 7.00 -17.70 6.22
C ALA A 448 8.49 -17.54 5.96
N ILE A 449 9.37 -17.85 6.92
CA ILE A 449 10.83 -17.83 6.74
C ILE A 449 11.34 -19.17 6.22
N VAL A 450 11.05 -20.23 6.95
CA VAL A 450 11.68 -21.55 6.75
C VAL A 450 11.21 -22.17 5.43
N ILE A 451 9.91 -22.12 5.13
CA ILE A 451 9.37 -22.79 3.93
C ILE A 451 9.92 -22.15 2.64
N PRO A 452 9.86 -20.82 2.44
CA PRO A 452 10.42 -20.22 1.23
C PRO A 452 11.93 -20.42 1.10
N VAL A 453 12.70 -20.34 2.19
CA VAL A 453 14.15 -20.59 2.16
C VAL A 453 14.45 -22.00 1.68
N ILE A 454 13.81 -23.01 2.29
CA ILE A 454 14.05 -24.43 1.97
C ILE A 454 13.61 -24.73 0.53
N LEU A 455 12.38 -24.36 0.16
CA LEU A 455 11.85 -24.64 -1.19
C LEU A 455 12.68 -23.96 -2.27
N THR A 456 13.08 -22.71 -2.06
CA THR A 456 13.90 -21.98 -3.03
C THR A 456 15.27 -22.62 -3.16
N THR A 457 15.93 -22.95 -2.05
CA THR A 457 17.24 -23.60 -2.06
C THR A 457 17.20 -24.95 -2.77
N PHE A 458 16.19 -25.77 -2.46
CA PHE A 458 15.99 -27.08 -3.07
C PHE A 458 15.75 -26.98 -4.59
N ILE A 459 14.82 -26.12 -5.03
CA ILE A 459 14.52 -25.97 -6.46
C ILE A 459 15.70 -25.37 -7.22
N TYR A 460 16.43 -24.43 -6.62
CA TYR A 460 17.63 -23.86 -7.21
C TYR A 460 18.70 -24.95 -7.46
N GLN A 461 19.01 -25.76 -6.45
CA GLN A 461 19.97 -26.87 -6.57
C GLN A 461 19.53 -27.90 -7.62
N ARG A 462 18.23 -28.24 -7.67
CA ARG A 462 17.69 -29.16 -8.68
C ARG A 462 17.88 -28.60 -10.10
N LYS A 463 17.53 -27.33 -10.32
CA LYS A 463 17.69 -26.67 -11.64
C LYS A 463 19.16 -26.55 -12.05
N HIS A 464 20.06 -26.35 -11.09
CA HIS A 464 21.50 -26.39 -11.35
C HIS A 464 21.97 -27.78 -11.78
N ARG A 465 21.55 -28.85 -11.07
CA ARG A 465 21.87 -30.23 -11.46
C ARG A 465 21.35 -30.61 -12.85
N GLN A 466 20.25 -29.98 -13.28
CA GLN A 466 19.67 -30.13 -14.62
C GLN A 466 20.34 -29.25 -15.69
N GLY A 467 21.36 -28.46 -15.34
CA GLY A 467 22.06 -27.57 -16.28
C GLY A 467 21.28 -26.33 -16.70
N THR A 468 20.09 -26.09 -16.12
CA THR A 468 19.21 -24.96 -16.50
C THR A 468 19.55 -23.65 -15.77
N LEU A 469 20.39 -23.70 -14.74
CA LEU A 469 20.91 -22.54 -14.00
C LEU A 469 22.39 -22.77 -13.71
N GLN A 470 23.20 -21.72 -13.85
CA GLN A 470 24.62 -21.74 -13.47
C GLN A 470 24.80 -21.15 -12.07
N ILE A 471 25.55 -21.82 -11.18
CA ILE A 471 25.88 -21.34 -9.82
C ILE A 471 26.94 -20.24 -9.83
N VAL A 472 27.82 -20.24 -10.83
CA VAL A 472 28.90 -19.28 -11.06
C VAL A 472 28.55 -18.38 -12.23
#